data_AF-A0A6J4MXU9-F1
#
_entry.id   AF-A0A6J4MXU9-F1
#
_cell.length_a   1.000
_cell.length_b   1.000
_cell.length_c   1.000
_cell.angle_alpha   90.00
_cell.angle_beta   90.00
_cell.angle_gamma   90.00
#
_symmetry.space_group_name_H-M   'P 1'
#
loop_
_entity.id
_entity.type
_entity.pdbx_description
1 polymer ?
#
loop_
_entity_poly.entity_id
_entity_poly.type
_entity_poly.pdbx_seq_one_letter_code
_entity_poly.pdbx_strand_id
1 'polypeptide(L)'
;MYAAGSVRDYPRKRLPVLVSRFEKLLFQLLRGTSDANFAFEDLRAILLHLGFDERTRGSHHIFRRPGIEERITLQRDGKGAKPYQVRQVRTVILRHKLGGEG
;
A
#
# COMPACT_ATOMS: atom_id res chain seq x y z
N MET A 1 12.90 48.63 -26.93
CA MET A 1 13.53 47.85 -28.02
C MET A 1 14.87 47.34 -27.49
N TYR A 2 15.08 45.99 -27.52
CA TYR A 2 16.27 45.12 -27.29
C TYR A 2 17.30 45.50 -26.18
N ALA A 3 17.85 44.60 -25.34
CA ALA A 3 18.07 43.16 -25.44
C ALA A 3 18.19 42.48 -24.06
N ALA A 4 18.17 41.14 -24.10
CA ALA A 4 18.05 40.16 -23.04
C ALA A 4 19.25 40.01 -22.09
N GLY A 5 19.00 39.46 -20.89
CA GLY A 5 20.08 38.99 -20.01
C GLY A 5 19.63 38.37 -18.69
N SER A 6 19.91 37.07 -18.56
CA SER A 6 19.94 36.25 -17.34
C SER A 6 18.62 35.63 -16.86
N VAL A 7 18.28 34.56 -17.56
CA VAL A 7 17.61 33.37 -17.03
C VAL A 7 18.32 32.96 -15.74
N ARG A 8 17.72 33.22 -14.57
CA ARG A 8 18.10 32.50 -13.35
C ARG A 8 17.41 31.14 -13.40
N ASP A 9 18.02 30.28 -14.19
CA ASP A 9 17.82 28.84 -14.16
C ASP A 9 18.27 28.35 -12.77
N TYR A 10 17.35 28.36 -11.81
CA TYR A 10 17.55 27.60 -10.59
C TYR A 10 17.39 26.14 -10.98
N PRO A 11 18.44 25.30 -10.90
CA PRO A 11 18.27 23.89 -11.16
C PRO A 11 17.29 23.36 -10.11
N ARG A 12 16.06 23.05 -10.53
CA ARG A 12 15.13 22.21 -9.77
C ARG A 12 15.71 20.81 -9.71
N LYS A 13 16.77 20.63 -8.92
CA LYS A 13 17.06 19.32 -8.34
C LYS A 13 15.88 19.03 -7.42
N ARG A 14 14.85 18.36 -7.96
CA ARG A 14 13.88 17.63 -7.13
C ARG A 14 14.73 16.76 -6.22
N LEU A 15 14.82 17.14 -4.94
CA LEU A 15 15.29 16.24 -3.90
C LEU A 15 14.51 14.93 -4.08
N PRO A 16 15.16 13.75 -4.00
CA PRO A 16 14.40 12.52 -4.00
C PRO A 16 13.47 12.60 -2.79
N VAL A 17 12.18 12.80 -3.03
CA VAL A 17 11.17 12.64 -1.99
C VAL A 17 11.39 11.23 -1.47
N LEU A 18 11.84 11.11 -0.22
CA LEU A 18 12.08 9.83 0.40
C LEU A 18 10.72 9.17 0.60
N VAL A 19 10.22 8.50 -0.45
CA VAL A 19 8.98 7.74 -0.40
C VAL A 19 9.22 6.60 0.57
N SER A 20 8.41 6.55 1.61
CA SER A 20 8.48 5.54 2.66
C SER A 20 8.26 4.14 2.06
N ARG A 21 8.77 3.12 2.76
CA ARG A 21 8.52 1.72 2.38
C ARG A 21 7.02 1.43 2.32
N PHE A 22 6.24 1.99 3.25
CA PHE A 22 4.80 1.84 3.29
C PHE A 22 4.11 2.40 2.04
N GLU A 23 4.41 3.65 1.66
CA GLU A 23 3.83 4.28 0.46
C GLU A 23 4.15 3.48 -0.81
N LYS A 24 5.38 2.94 -0.94
CA LYS A 24 5.75 2.08 -2.08
C LYS A 24 4.91 0.81 -2.14
N LEU A 25 4.72 0.14 -1.00
CA LEU A 25 3.94 -1.09 -0.90
C LEU A 25 2.45 -0.84 -1.15
N LEU A 26 1.91 0.22 -0.57
CA LEU A 26 0.52 0.63 -0.78
C LEU A 26 0.28 0.99 -2.26
N PHE A 27 1.18 1.75 -2.88
CA PHE A 27 1.11 2.08 -4.29
C PHE A 27 1.17 0.84 -5.20
N GLN A 28 2.04 -0.13 -4.88
CA GLN A 28 2.11 -1.40 -5.60
C GLN A 28 0.79 -2.19 -5.48
N LEU A 29 0.23 -2.27 -4.27
CA LEU A 29 -1.04 -2.95 -4.01
C LEU A 29 -2.19 -2.31 -4.81
N LEU A 30 -2.29 -0.97 -4.76
CA LEU A 30 -3.37 -0.22 -5.41
C LEU A 30 -3.31 -0.27 -6.95
N ARG A 31 -2.11 -0.30 -7.55
CA ARG A 31 -1.95 -0.49 -9.01
C ARG A 31 -2.45 -1.84 -9.51
N GLY A 32 -2.41 -2.86 -8.66
CA GLY A 32 -2.94 -4.18 -8.97
C GLY A 32 -2.21 -4.98 -10.05
N THR A 33 -1.02 -4.56 -10.44
CA THR A 33 -0.18 -5.26 -11.43
C THR A 33 0.70 -6.36 -10.82
N SER A 34 0.62 -6.59 -9.51
CA SER A 34 1.52 -7.50 -8.78
C SER A 34 0.80 -8.45 -7.84
N ASP A 35 -0.48 -8.75 -8.07
CA ASP A 35 -1.28 -9.62 -7.19
C ASP A 35 -0.61 -10.98 -6.93
N ALA A 36 0.06 -11.55 -7.95
CA ALA A 36 0.73 -12.84 -7.84
C ALA A 36 2.10 -12.81 -7.15
N ASN A 37 2.69 -11.62 -6.99
CA ASN A 37 4.06 -11.43 -6.52
C ASN A 37 4.10 -10.53 -5.29
N PHE A 38 3.14 -10.70 -4.37
CA PHE A 38 3.05 -9.91 -3.14
C PHE A 38 3.47 -10.76 -1.93
N ALA A 39 4.45 -10.28 -1.16
CA ALA A 39 4.90 -10.98 0.04
C ALA A 39 3.82 -10.93 1.12
N PHE A 40 3.67 -12.02 1.88
CA PHE A 40 2.67 -12.08 2.96
C PHE A 40 2.92 -10.99 4.01
N GLU A 41 4.18 -10.82 4.43
CA GLU A 41 4.54 -9.82 5.43
C GLU A 41 4.25 -8.40 5.00
N ASP A 42 4.37 -8.11 3.70
CA ASP A 42 4.07 -6.78 3.18
C ASP A 42 2.57 -6.52 3.22
N LEU A 43 1.75 -7.51 2.88
CA LEU A 43 0.29 -7.37 2.92
C LEU A 43 -0.21 -7.21 4.36
N ARG A 44 0.38 -7.99 5.27
CA ARG A 44 0.16 -7.87 6.72
C ARG A 44 0.58 -6.49 7.23
N ALA A 45 1.77 -6.01 6.87
CA ALA A 45 2.27 -4.70 7.29
C ALA A 45 1.37 -3.55 6.82
N ILE A 46 0.83 -3.62 5.60
CA ILE A 46 -0.15 -2.65 5.11
C ILE A 46 -1.39 -2.63 5.99
N LEU A 47 -1.97 -3.80 6.29
CA LEU A 47 -3.19 -3.89 7.12
C LEU A 47 -2.96 -3.34 8.52
N LEU A 48 -1.84 -3.69 9.15
CA LEU A 48 -1.48 -3.17 10.48
C LEU A 48 -1.28 -1.66 10.46
N HIS A 49 -0.61 -1.12 9.43
CA HIS A 49 -0.41 0.32 9.30
C HIS A 49 -1.72 1.08 9.05
N LEU A 50 -2.67 0.46 8.36
CA LEU A 50 -4.02 0.99 8.16
C LEU A 50 -4.92 0.81 9.40
N GLY A 51 -4.39 0.38 10.54
CA GLY A 51 -5.13 0.28 11.80
C GLY A 51 -6.05 -0.94 11.90
N PHE A 52 -5.76 -2.02 11.16
CA PHE A 52 -6.41 -3.30 11.42
C PHE A 52 -5.71 -4.03 12.57
N ASP A 53 -6.52 -4.59 13.46
CA ASP A 53 -6.09 -5.53 14.48
C ASP A 53 -5.94 -6.92 13.89
N GLU A 54 -4.86 -7.61 14.25
CA GLU A 54 -4.60 -8.98 13.84
C GLU A 54 -4.92 -9.97 14.97
N ARG A 55 -5.58 -11.07 14.62
CA ARG A 55 -5.70 -12.27 15.45
C ARG A 55 -5.31 -13.50 14.66
N THR A 56 -4.47 -14.35 15.24
CA THR A 56 -4.01 -15.58 14.59
C THR A 56 -4.72 -16.80 15.17
N ARG A 57 -5.20 -17.69 14.30
CA ARG A 57 -5.75 -19.00 14.66
C ARG A 57 -5.19 -20.05 13.70
N GLY A 58 -4.23 -20.85 14.17
CA GLY A 58 -3.47 -21.76 13.30
C GLY A 58 -2.70 -20.97 12.23
N SER A 59 -2.82 -21.34 10.96
CA SER A 59 -2.18 -20.64 9.83
C SER A 59 -2.97 -19.44 9.29
N HIS A 60 -4.16 -19.18 9.85
CA HIS A 60 -5.02 -18.08 9.43
C HIS A 60 -4.76 -16.83 10.26
N HIS A 61 -4.52 -15.72 9.57
CA HIS A 61 -4.37 -14.38 10.14
C HIS A 61 -5.62 -13.58 9.83
N ILE A 62 -6.39 -13.25 10.85
CA ILE A 62 -7.69 -12.57 10.75
C ILE A 62 -7.49 -11.10 11.09
N PHE A 63 -7.93 -10.21 10.22
CA PHE A 63 -7.82 -8.77 10.38
C PHE A 63 -9.20 -8.11 10.52
N ARG A 64 -9.34 -7.23 11.50
CA ARG A 64 -10.54 -6.41 11.72
C ARG A 64 -10.18 -4.98 12.07
N ARG A 65 -11.03 -4.03 11.71
CA ARG A 65 -10.88 -2.62 12.07
C ARG A 65 -12.25 -2.03 12.42
N PRO A 66 -12.38 -1.26 13.52
CA PRO A 66 -13.63 -0.55 13.81
C PRO A 66 -14.05 0.35 12.64
N GLY A 67 -15.34 0.31 12.28
CA GLY A 67 -15.88 1.05 11.13
C GLY A 67 -15.70 0.37 9.77
N ILE A 68 -15.10 -0.83 9.72
CA ILE A 68 -15.01 -1.67 8.51
C ILE A 68 -15.70 -3.00 8.81
N GLU A 69 -16.79 -3.28 8.11
CA GLU A 69 -17.57 -4.50 8.31
C GLU A 69 -16.84 -5.75 7.78
N GLU A 70 -16.05 -5.60 6.72
CA GLU A 70 -15.35 -6.69 6.08
C GLU A 70 -14.23 -7.26 6.95
N ARG A 71 -14.38 -8.53 7.35
CA ARG A 71 -13.30 -9.32 7.95
C ARG A 71 -12.37 -9.87 6.87
N ILE A 72 -11.08 -9.53 6.95
CA ILE A 72 -10.05 -10.07 6.07
C ILE A 72 -9.43 -11.31 6.72
N THR A 73 -9.14 -12.35 5.95
CA THR A 73 -8.40 -13.53 6.44
C THR A 73 -7.29 -13.89 5.45
N LEU A 74 -6.05 -13.74 5.90
CA LEU A 74 -4.86 -14.06 5.14
C LEU A 74 -4.31 -15.43 5.55
N GLN A 75 -3.69 -16.11 4.59
CA GLN A 75 -2.95 -17.33 4.80
C GLN A 75 -1.66 -17.25 3.99
N ARG A 76 -0.54 -17.67 4.58
CA ARG A 76 0.72 -17.75 3.86
C ARG A 76 0.65 -18.79 2.74
N ASP A 77 1.31 -18.49 1.64
CA ASP A 77 1.65 -19.41 0.57
C ASP A 77 3.16 -19.32 0.32
N GLY A 78 3.92 -20.15 1.05
CA GLY A 78 5.36 -19.99 1.19
C GLY A 78 5.73 -18.61 1.77
N LYS A 79 6.46 -17.81 1.00
CA LYS A 79 6.81 -16.42 1.34
C LYS A 79 5.75 -15.40 0.91
N GLY A 80 4.82 -15.80 0.04
CA GLY A 80 3.82 -14.94 -0.59
C GLY A 80 2.47 -14.96 0.12
N ALA A 81 1.63 -13.98 -0.23
CA ALA A 81 0.19 -14.06 -0.03
C ALA A 81 -0.46 -14.70 -1.26
N LYS A 82 -1.61 -15.35 -1.07
CA LYS A 82 -2.37 -15.90 -2.19
C LYS A 82 -2.90 -14.74 -3.07
N PRO A 83 -2.85 -14.82 -4.42
CA PRO A 83 -3.19 -13.68 -5.27
C PRO A 83 -4.60 -13.13 -5.06
N TYR A 84 -5.57 -14.00 -4.78
CA TYR A 84 -6.94 -13.59 -4.48
C TYR A 84 -7.04 -12.82 -3.15
N GLN A 85 -6.17 -13.09 -2.18
CA GLN A 85 -6.15 -12.36 -0.90
C GLN A 85 -5.61 -10.96 -1.10
N VAL A 86 -4.60 -10.79 -1.97
CA VAL A 86 -4.08 -9.47 -2.37
C VAL A 86 -5.21 -8.65 -3.02
N ARG A 87 -5.96 -9.26 -3.94
CA ARG A 87 -7.15 -8.64 -4.57
C ARG A 87 -8.20 -8.24 -3.54
N GLN A 88 -8.51 -9.14 -2.61
CA GLN A 88 -9.50 -8.89 -1.55
C GLN A 88 -9.11 -7.69 -0.69
N VAL A 89 -7.85 -7.64 -0.25
CA VAL A 89 -7.34 -6.52 0.55
C VAL A 89 -7.41 -5.21 -0.25
N ARG A 90 -6.97 -5.21 -1.51
CA ARG A 90 -7.08 -4.03 -2.39
C ARG A 90 -8.53 -3.54 -2.49
N THR A 91 -9.48 -4.44 -2.70
CA THR A 91 -10.90 -4.07 -2.79
C THR A 91 -11.41 -3.43 -1.51
N VAL A 92 -11.07 -3.96 -0.33
CA VAL A 92 -11.46 -3.36 0.96
C VAL A 92 -10.86 -1.97 1.12
N ILE A 93 -9.57 -1.80 0.81
CA ILE A 93 -8.87 -0.52 0.89
C ILE A 93 -9.53 0.53 -0.02
N LEU A 94 -9.84 0.17 -1.27
CA LEU A 94 -10.49 1.08 -2.23
C LEU A 94 -11.93 1.42 -1.82
N ARG A 95 -12.72 0.44 -1.37
CA ARG A 95 -14.11 0.63 -0.96
C ARG A 95 -14.25 1.61 0.20
N HIS A 96 -13.32 1.52 1.16
CA HIS A 96 -13.32 2.34 2.37
C HIS A 96 -12.37 3.54 2.29
N LYS A 97 -11.79 3.82 1.10
CA LYS A 97 -10.84 4.92 0.87
C LYS A 97 -9.69 4.96 1.89
N LEU A 98 -9.13 3.80 2.21
CA LEU A 98 -8.04 3.69 3.18
C LEU A 98 -6.70 3.97 2.49
N GLY A 99 -5.76 4.59 3.21
CA GLY A 99 -4.41 4.83 2.69
C GLY A 99 -4.13 6.23 2.15
N GLY A 100 -5.03 7.18 2.40
CA GLY A 100 -4.83 8.60 2.18
C GLY A 100 -5.61 9.15 1.00
N GLU A 101 -6.39 10.19 1.29
CA GLU A 101 -6.77 11.21 0.33
C GLU A 101 -5.56 12.13 0.12
N GLY A 102 -5.14 12.22 -1.13
CA GLY A 102 -4.65 13.46 -1.72
C GLY A 102 -5.65 13.84 -2.80
#